data_AF-A0A5M8PVD1-F1
#
_entry.id   AF-A0A5M8PVD1-F1
#
_cell.length_a   1.000
_cell.length_b   1.000
_cell.length_c   1.000
_cell.angle_alpha   90.00
_cell.angle_beta   90.00
_cell.angle_gamma   90.00
#
_symmetry.space_group_name_H-M   'P 1'
#
loop_
_entity.id
_entity.type
_entity.pdbx_description
1 polymer ?
#
loop_
_entity_poly.entity_id
_entity_poly.type
_entity_poly.pdbx_seq_one_letter_code
_entity_poly.pdbx_strand_id
1 'polypeptide(L)'
;MNNITAHLTPPTPPFPPPILHPRPRRPPPPAHHPIPQQWDSSPPPPPTPPLRPLLRPHPLPDGAFEAPNRSARAICWSARDAFFSCLDTHGIVDSVKDPAAVAAATKHCGTENAALERDCASSWVTYFKQRRVMEYNKKQTLEKLKAEGARSMPEGMGPPQNPGRAA
;
A
#
# COMPACT_ATOMS: atom_id res chain seq x y z
N MET A 1 16.63 37.97 35.49
CA MET A 1 17.95 37.69 34.90
C MET A 1 18.06 36.17 34.75
N ASN A 2 17.83 35.64 33.55
CA ASN A 2 17.87 34.19 33.32
C ASN A 2 19.01 33.91 32.36
N ASN A 3 20.09 33.33 32.89
CA ASN A 3 21.34 33.05 32.17
C ASN A 3 21.27 31.63 31.59
N ILE A 4 21.23 31.53 30.26
CA ILE A 4 21.23 30.24 29.55
C ILE A 4 22.68 29.96 29.12
N THR A 5 23.35 29.07 29.84
CA THR A 5 24.67 28.54 29.48
C THR A 5 24.53 27.63 28.27
N ALA A 6 24.98 28.09 27.11
CA ALA A 6 25.09 27.28 25.90
C ALA A 6 26.33 26.38 25.98
N HIS A 7 26.14 25.08 26.19
CA HIS A 7 27.21 24.09 26.07
C HIS A 7 27.43 23.75 24.59
N LEU A 8 28.52 24.26 24.02
CA LEU A 8 28.99 23.94 22.68
C LEU A 8 29.60 22.53 22.67
N THR A 9 29.00 21.61 21.91
CA THR A 9 29.54 20.27 21.63
C THR A 9 30.56 20.37 20.48
N PRO A 10 31.74 19.70 20.57
CA PRO A 10 32.74 19.75 19.51
C PRO A 10 32.30 18.97 18.25
N PRO A 11 32.77 19.35 17.04
CA PRO A 11 32.42 18.68 15.80
C PRO A 11 33.07 17.29 15.71
N THR A 12 32.29 16.31 15.27
CA THR A 12 32.70 14.91 15.04
C THR A 12 33.61 14.82 13.79
N PRO A 13 34.70 14.04 13.81
CA PRO A 13 35.57 13.89 12.63
C PRO A 13 34.87 13.15 11.48
N PRO A 14 35.26 13.41 10.22
CA PRO A 14 34.64 12.78 9.05
C PRO A 14 35.01 11.29 8.93
N PHE A 15 34.01 10.46 8.59
CA PHE A 15 34.19 9.02 8.34
C PHE A 15 34.98 8.77 7.04
N PRO A 16 35.86 7.75 7.01
CA PRO A 16 36.57 7.39 5.78
C PRO A 16 35.61 6.82 4.72
N PRO A 17 35.92 7.01 3.42
CA PRO A 17 35.07 6.49 2.34
C PRO A 17 35.13 4.95 2.27
N PRO A 18 34.02 4.31 1.87
CA PRO A 18 33.96 2.85 1.77
C PRO A 18 34.85 2.34 0.62
N ILE A 19 35.64 1.31 0.91
CA ILE A 19 36.46 0.60 -0.10
C ILE A 19 35.51 -0.15 -1.05
N LEU A 20 35.52 0.24 -2.33
CA LEU A 20 34.71 -0.39 -3.37
C LEU A 20 35.36 -1.68 -3.84
N HIS A 21 34.84 -2.83 -3.41
CA HIS A 21 35.16 -4.11 -4.03
C HIS A 21 34.37 -4.30 -5.34
N PRO A 22 34.99 -4.79 -6.42
CA PRO A 22 34.28 -5.06 -7.68
C PRO A 22 33.26 -6.20 -7.48
N ARG A 23 32.00 -5.95 -7.84
CA ARG A 23 30.93 -6.95 -7.74
C ARG A 23 31.11 -8.03 -8.81
N PRO A 24 30.93 -9.32 -8.49
CA PRO A 24 30.92 -10.38 -9.49
C PRO A 24 29.76 -10.19 -10.47
N ARG A 25 30.01 -10.44 -11.76
CA ARG A 25 28.99 -10.32 -12.82
C ARG A 25 27.92 -11.39 -12.63
N ARG A 26 26.64 -11.00 -12.72
CA ARG A 26 25.52 -11.95 -12.70
C ARG A 26 25.53 -12.78 -13.99
N PRO A 27 25.22 -14.09 -13.90
CA PRO A 27 24.98 -14.91 -15.09
C PRO A 27 23.72 -14.43 -15.84
N PRO A 28 23.63 -14.67 -17.16
CA PRO A 28 22.47 -14.31 -17.96
C PRO A 28 21.23 -15.12 -17.54
N PRO A 29 20.01 -14.57 -17.71
CA PRO A 29 18.79 -15.30 -17.42
C PRO A 29 18.63 -16.49 -18.38
N PRO A 30 18.07 -17.62 -17.93
CA PRO A 30 17.79 -18.76 -18.79
C PRO A 30 16.71 -18.41 -19.83
N ALA A 31 16.82 -19.00 -21.01
CA ALA A 31 15.85 -18.82 -22.10
C ALA A 31 14.45 -19.32 -21.68
N HIS A 32 13.43 -18.52 -22.00
CA HIS A 32 12.03 -18.81 -21.69
C HIS A 32 11.57 -20.09 -22.40
N HIS A 33 11.25 -21.12 -21.61
CA HIS A 33 10.53 -22.30 -22.09
C HIS A 33 9.02 -22.02 -22.00
N PRO A 34 8.20 -22.45 -22.99
CA PRO A 34 6.76 -22.30 -22.91
C PRO A 34 6.20 -23.16 -21.74
N ILE A 35 5.44 -22.50 -20.86
CA ILE A 35 4.78 -23.14 -19.71
C ILE A 35 3.58 -23.95 -20.24
N PRO A 36 3.47 -25.26 -19.95
CA PRO A 36 2.32 -26.06 -20.37
C PRO A 36 1.02 -25.57 -19.68
N GLN A 37 -0.03 -25.41 -20.47
CA GLN A 37 -1.37 -24.89 -20.11
C GLN A 37 -2.23 -25.90 -19.32
N GLN A 38 -1.71 -26.50 -18.25
CA GLN A 38 -2.43 -27.52 -17.48
C GLN A 38 -3.11 -26.97 -16.21
N TRP A 39 -3.52 -25.69 -16.21
CA TRP A 39 -4.04 -25.00 -15.02
C TRP A 39 -5.52 -25.30 -14.70
N ASP A 40 -6.24 -26.03 -15.55
CA ASP A 40 -7.71 -26.14 -15.45
C ASP A 40 -8.24 -27.40 -14.72
N SER A 41 -7.38 -28.32 -14.27
CA SER A 41 -7.83 -29.60 -13.69
C SER A 41 -7.60 -29.79 -12.18
N SER A 42 -7.49 -28.70 -11.42
CA SER A 42 -7.43 -28.81 -9.94
C SER A 42 -8.84 -29.05 -9.36
N PRO A 43 -9.08 -30.12 -8.58
CA PRO A 43 -10.35 -30.32 -7.89
C PRO A 43 -10.63 -29.17 -6.90
N PRO A 44 -11.92 -28.87 -6.61
CA PRO A 44 -12.26 -27.80 -5.68
C PRO A 44 -11.69 -28.10 -4.28
N PRO A 45 -11.14 -27.09 -3.58
CA PRO A 45 -10.65 -27.28 -2.23
C PRO A 45 -11.80 -27.65 -1.28
N PRO A 46 -11.54 -28.44 -0.21
CA PRO A 46 -12.56 -28.80 0.77
C PRO A 46 -13.11 -27.55 1.47
N PRO A 47 -14.35 -27.61 2.01
CA PRO A 47 -14.92 -26.49 2.77
C PRO A 47 -14.04 -26.15 3.97
N THR A 48 -13.61 -24.89 4.03
CA THR A 48 -12.76 -24.39 5.11
C THR A 48 -13.50 -24.40 6.45
N PRO A 49 -12.89 -24.88 7.54
CA PRO A 49 -13.45 -24.75 8.88
C PRO A 49 -13.55 -23.26 9.30
N PRO A 50 -14.45 -22.89 10.23
CA PRO A 50 -14.59 -21.51 10.68
C PRO A 50 -13.27 -21.00 11.29
N LEU A 51 -12.70 -19.98 10.66
CA LEU A 51 -11.40 -19.41 11.00
C LEU A 51 -11.51 -18.53 12.27
N ARG A 52 -10.68 -18.84 13.26
CA ARG A 52 -10.39 -17.93 14.39
C ARG A 52 -9.66 -16.68 13.86
N PRO A 53 -9.90 -15.49 14.43
CA PRO A 53 -9.38 -14.24 13.88
C PRO A 53 -7.92 -14.01 14.29
N LEU A 54 -6.97 -14.58 13.54
CA LEU A 54 -5.55 -14.19 13.59
C LEU A 54 -5.15 -13.46 12.29
N LEU A 55 -5.90 -12.40 11.97
CA LEU A 55 -5.58 -11.50 10.86
C LEU A 55 -4.67 -10.34 11.27
N ARG A 56 -4.32 -10.26 12.57
CA ARG A 56 -3.28 -9.34 13.03
C ARG A 56 -1.92 -10.00 12.79
N PRO A 57 -0.98 -9.31 12.15
CA PRO A 57 0.41 -9.76 12.10
C PRO A 57 0.89 -9.91 13.53
N HIS A 58 1.10 -11.15 13.96
CA HIS A 58 1.73 -11.40 15.25
C HIS A 58 3.24 -11.18 15.03
N PRO A 59 3.91 -10.38 15.87
CA PRO A 59 5.36 -10.32 15.84
C PRO A 59 5.87 -11.74 16.10
N LEU A 60 6.65 -12.31 15.18
CA LEU A 60 7.42 -13.50 15.50
C LEU A 60 8.48 -13.12 16.55
N PRO A 61 8.92 -14.06 17.39
CA PRO A 61 9.93 -13.80 18.43
C PRO A 61 11.22 -13.16 17.90
N ASP A 62 11.52 -13.35 16.62
CA ASP A 62 12.71 -12.79 15.94
C ASP A 62 12.49 -11.40 15.30
N GLY A 63 11.34 -10.77 15.55
CA GLY A 63 11.01 -9.42 15.02
C GLY A 63 10.60 -9.39 13.54
N ALA A 64 10.48 -10.55 12.89
CA ALA A 64 9.93 -10.68 11.55
C ALA A 64 8.40 -10.53 11.55
N PHE A 65 7.88 -9.75 10.61
CA PHE A 65 6.44 -9.60 10.39
C PHE A 65 5.95 -10.76 9.51
N GLU A 66 5.11 -11.65 10.06
CA GLU A 66 4.55 -12.73 9.25
C GLU A 66 3.62 -12.15 8.19
N ALA A 67 3.95 -12.42 6.93
CA ALA A 67 3.12 -12.00 5.81
C ALA A 67 1.76 -12.71 5.94
N PRO A 68 0.62 -11.98 5.95
CA PRO A 68 -0.68 -12.62 6.08
C PRO A 68 -0.88 -13.63 4.96
N ASN A 69 -1.26 -14.85 5.35
CA ASN A 69 -1.47 -15.98 4.45
C ASN A 69 -2.47 -15.60 3.33
N ARG A 70 -2.41 -16.23 2.15
CA ARG A 70 -3.19 -15.80 0.96
C ARG A 70 -4.70 -15.65 1.25
N SER A 71 -5.25 -16.56 2.05
CA SER A 71 -6.67 -16.52 2.46
C SER A 71 -7.01 -15.30 3.32
N ALA A 72 -6.09 -14.86 4.19
CA ALA A 72 -6.29 -13.67 5.02
C ALA A 72 -6.38 -12.39 4.18
N ARG A 73 -5.58 -12.30 3.10
CA ARG A 73 -5.66 -11.17 2.16
C ARG A 73 -6.96 -11.17 1.38
N ALA A 74 -7.48 -12.34 0.99
CA ALA A 74 -8.76 -12.45 0.30
C ALA A 74 -9.90 -11.90 1.16
N ILE A 75 -9.92 -12.23 2.46
CA ILE A 75 -10.90 -11.69 3.41
C ILE A 75 -10.76 -10.17 3.51
N CYS A 76 -9.54 -9.65 3.71
CA CYS A 76 -9.30 -8.21 3.76
C CYS A 76 -9.78 -7.47 2.49
N TRP A 77 -9.52 -8.02 1.30
CA TRP A 77 -10.00 -7.43 0.04
C TRP A 77 -11.52 -7.45 -0.08
N SER A 78 -12.18 -8.52 0.35
CA SER A 78 -13.65 -8.58 0.37
C SER A 78 -14.26 -7.53 1.32
N ALA A 79 -13.69 -7.35 2.52
CA ALA A 79 -14.14 -6.34 3.47
C ALA A 79 -13.91 -4.90 2.94
N ARG A 80 -12.78 -4.68 2.26
CA ARG A 80 -12.48 -3.41 1.56
C ARG A 80 -13.52 -3.11 0.50
N ASP A 81 -13.82 -4.09 -0.36
CA ASP A 81 -14.72 -3.89 -1.48
C ASP A 81 -16.16 -3.68 -1.00
N ALA A 82 -16.58 -4.35 0.08
CA ALA A 82 -17.87 -4.08 0.74
C ALA A 82 -17.97 -2.65 1.29
N PHE A 83 -16.94 -2.19 2.01
CA PHE A 83 -16.89 -0.81 2.52
C PHE A 83 -16.95 0.22 1.39
N PHE A 84 -16.16 0.02 0.34
CA PHE A 84 -16.15 0.91 -0.83
C PHE A 84 -17.46 0.90 -1.60
N SER A 85 -18.11 -0.25 -1.77
CA SER A 85 -19.43 -0.35 -2.38
C SER A 85 -20.48 0.45 -1.59
N CYS A 86 -20.43 0.40 -0.25
CA CYS A 86 -21.31 1.22 0.57
C CYS A 86 -21.04 2.72 0.35
N LEU A 87 -19.76 3.14 0.39
CA LEU A 87 -19.39 4.53 0.14
C LEU A 87 -19.88 5.02 -1.24
N ASP A 88 -19.73 4.20 -2.29
CA ASP A 88 -20.19 4.52 -3.65
C ASP A 88 -21.72 4.68 -3.71
N THR A 89 -22.46 3.83 -3.00
CA THR A 89 -23.93 3.91 -2.91
C THR A 89 -24.40 5.23 -2.28
N HIS A 90 -23.63 5.76 -1.34
CA HIS A 90 -23.93 7.02 -0.65
C HIS A 90 -23.23 8.25 -1.25
N GLY A 91 -22.51 8.10 -2.36
CA GLY A 91 -21.79 9.21 -3.00
C GLY A 91 -20.61 9.75 -2.18
N ILE A 92 -20.04 8.93 -1.28
CA ILE A 92 -18.96 9.33 -0.39
C ILE A 92 -17.61 9.00 -1.03
N VAL A 93 -16.85 10.05 -1.35
CA VAL A 93 -15.52 9.91 -1.96
C VAL A 93 -14.41 10.02 -0.91
N ASP A 94 -14.40 11.09 -0.11
CA ASP A 94 -13.37 11.35 0.90
C ASP A 94 -13.83 10.99 2.31
N SER A 95 -13.73 9.70 2.65
CA SER A 95 -14.02 9.21 4.01
C SER A 95 -12.85 9.39 4.99
N VAL A 96 -11.89 10.30 4.73
CA VAL A 96 -10.67 10.46 5.53
C VAL A 96 -10.47 11.88 6.02
N LYS A 97 -10.57 12.88 5.14
CA LYS A 97 -10.23 14.27 5.45
C LYS A 97 -11.44 15.17 5.60
N ASP A 98 -12.51 14.91 4.86
CA ASP A 98 -13.72 15.71 4.94
C ASP A 98 -14.58 15.28 6.14
N PRO A 99 -14.78 16.14 7.15
CA PRO A 99 -15.52 15.79 8.36
C PRO A 99 -16.99 15.42 8.08
N ALA A 100 -17.63 16.03 7.08
CA ALA A 100 -19.00 15.71 6.72
C ALA A 100 -19.09 14.31 6.08
N ALA A 101 -18.17 14.01 5.17
CA ALA A 101 -18.06 12.71 4.54
C ALA A 101 -17.62 11.61 5.52
N VAL A 102 -16.76 11.90 6.49
CA VAL A 102 -16.39 10.98 7.58
C VAL A 102 -17.61 10.68 8.47
N ALA A 103 -18.39 11.69 8.84
CA ALA A 103 -19.62 11.50 9.60
C ALA A 103 -20.65 10.67 8.80
N ALA A 104 -20.82 10.97 7.51
CA ALA A 104 -21.70 10.20 6.62
C ALA A 104 -21.22 8.74 6.48
N ALA A 105 -19.92 8.51 6.30
CA ALA A 105 -19.35 7.17 6.20
C ALA A 105 -19.55 6.36 7.49
N THR A 106 -19.36 7.01 8.65
CA THR A 106 -19.59 6.37 9.95
C THR A 106 -21.07 6.03 10.16
N LYS A 107 -21.96 6.93 9.73
CA LYS A 107 -23.41 6.76 9.87
C LYS A 107 -23.98 5.68 8.95
N HIS A 108 -23.56 5.68 7.69
CA HIS A 108 -24.15 4.83 6.65
C HIS A 108 -23.38 3.54 6.41
N CYS A 109 -22.05 3.56 6.57
CA CYS A 109 -21.15 2.45 6.27
C CYS A 109 -20.34 2.00 7.48
N GLY A 110 -20.84 2.26 8.70
CA GLY A 110 -20.13 1.97 9.94
C GLY A 110 -19.88 0.47 10.15
N THR A 111 -20.81 -0.39 9.72
CA THR A 111 -20.71 -1.85 9.81
C THR A 111 -19.58 -2.38 8.92
N GLU A 112 -19.55 -1.96 7.66
CA GLU A 112 -18.52 -2.34 6.69
C GLU A 112 -17.17 -1.73 7.07
N ASN A 113 -17.16 -0.52 7.61
CA ASN A 113 -15.93 0.09 8.14
C ASN A 113 -15.36 -0.73 9.31
N ALA A 114 -16.21 -1.18 10.23
CA ALA A 114 -15.79 -2.04 11.34
C ALA A 114 -15.28 -3.40 10.84
N ALA A 115 -15.93 -3.98 9.81
CA ALA A 115 -15.45 -5.20 9.17
C ALA A 115 -14.08 -4.99 8.51
N LEU A 116 -13.89 -3.89 7.78
CA LEU A 116 -12.61 -3.51 7.18
C LEU A 116 -11.51 -3.34 8.24
N GLU A 117 -11.80 -2.72 9.37
CA GLU A 117 -10.84 -2.52 10.47
C GLU A 117 -10.54 -3.80 11.25
N ARG A 118 -11.51 -4.73 11.35
CA ARG A 118 -11.33 -6.04 11.95
C ARG A 118 -10.53 -6.98 11.05
N ASP A 119 -10.84 -6.97 9.76
CA ASP A 119 -10.41 -7.95 8.77
C ASP A 119 -9.23 -7.45 7.90
N CYS A 120 -8.66 -6.28 8.19
CA CYS A 120 -7.42 -5.82 7.57
C CYS A 120 -6.44 -5.31 8.63
N ALA A 121 -5.14 -5.39 8.31
CA ALA A 121 -4.13 -4.69 9.08
C ALA A 121 -4.32 -3.16 8.97
N SER A 122 -4.13 -2.44 10.06
CA SER A 122 -4.41 -0.99 10.15
C SER A 122 -3.67 -0.15 9.11
N SER A 123 -2.42 -0.52 8.77
CA SER A 123 -1.65 0.12 7.70
C SER A 123 -2.32 -0.02 6.33
N TRP A 124 -2.95 -1.17 6.05
CA TRP A 124 -3.70 -1.40 4.82
C TRP A 124 -5.00 -0.61 4.80
N VAL A 125 -5.73 -0.54 5.92
CA VAL A 125 -6.96 0.27 6.02
C VAL A 125 -6.67 1.73 5.68
N THR A 126 -5.65 2.31 6.34
CA THR A 126 -5.22 3.69 6.09
C THR A 126 -4.81 3.89 4.64
N TYR A 127 -3.98 2.98 4.10
CA TYR A 127 -3.53 3.05 2.71
C TYR A 127 -4.70 3.00 1.73
N PHE A 128 -5.65 2.07 1.88
CA PHE A 128 -6.78 1.93 0.97
C PHE A 128 -7.67 3.17 0.97
N LYS A 129 -8.02 3.68 2.16
CA LYS A 129 -8.86 4.88 2.27
C LYS A 129 -8.17 6.10 1.62
N GLN A 130 -6.87 6.28 1.85
CA GLN A 130 -6.09 7.35 1.20
C GLN A 130 -5.98 7.15 -0.32
N ARG A 131 -5.73 5.92 -0.77
CA ARG A 131 -5.57 5.59 -2.20
C ARG A 131 -6.83 5.93 -2.98
N ARG A 132 -8.01 5.64 -2.44
CA ARG A 132 -9.31 5.95 -3.06
C ARG A 132 -9.44 7.45 -3.37
N VAL A 133 -9.12 8.31 -2.40
CA VAL A 133 -9.16 9.78 -2.56
C VAL A 133 -8.11 10.27 -3.56
N MET A 134 -6.88 9.75 -3.48
CA MET A 134 -5.82 10.14 -4.41
C MET A 134 -6.13 9.76 -5.86
N GLU A 135 -6.61 8.54 -6.09
CA GLU A 135 -6.98 8.09 -7.45
C GLU A 135 -8.17 8.87 -7.99
N TYR A 136 -9.15 9.21 -7.15
CA TYR A 136 -10.24 10.10 -7.54
C TYR A 136 -9.72 11.47 -7.97
N ASN A 137 -8.90 12.12 -7.13
CA ASN A 137 -8.32 13.43 -7.44
C ASN A 137 -7.44 13.39 -8.69
N LYS A 138 -6.66 12.33 -8.86
CA LYS A 138 -5.85 12.10 -10.07
C LYS A 138 -6.72 12.01 -11.31
N LYS A 139 -7.82 11.24 -11.27
CA LYS A 139 -8.77 11.13 -12.38
C LYS A 139 -9.38 12.50 -12.73
N GLN A 140 -9.88 13.22 -11.72
CA GLN A 140 -10.44 14.57 -11.92
C GLN A 140 -9.42 15.55 -12.52
N THR A 141 -8.17 15.51 -12.05
CA THR A 141 -7.09 16.34 -12.60
C THR A 141 -6.77 15.98 -14.05
N LEU A 142 -6.69 14.67 -14.36
CA LEU A 142 -6.44 14.21 -15.74
C LEU A 142 -7.58 14.58 -16.68
N GLU A 143 -8.83 14.49 -16.24
CA GLU A 143 -10.01 14.90 -17.01
C GLU A 143 -10.00 16.40 -17.29
N LYS A 144 -9.69 17.22 -16.27
CA LYS A 144 -9.53 18.68 -16.43
C LYS A 144 -8.44 19.03 -17.44
N LEU A 145 -7.25 18.43 -17.32
CA LEU A 145 -6.13 18.67 -18.24
C LEU A 145 -6.48 18.27 -19.67
N LYS A 146 -7.18 17.14 -19.86
CA LYS A 146 -7.67 16.72 -21.18
C LYS A 146 -8.67 17.72 -21.78
N ALA A 147 -9.58 18.25 -20.96
CA ALA A 147 -10.55 19.27 -21.38
C ALA A 147 -9.86 20.60 -21.76
N GLU A 148 -8.77 20.95 -21.07
CA GLU A 148 -7.94 22.13 -21.36
C GLU A 148 -7.00 21.94 -22.59
N GLY A 149 -7.10 20.81 -23.29
CA GLY A 149 -6.33 20.52 -24.51
C GLY A 149 -4.90 20.03 -24.26
N ALA A 150 -4.58 19.59 -23.03
CA ALA A 150 -3.29 18.99 -22.74
C ALA A 150 -3.15 17.67 -23.52
N ARG A 151 -2.11 17.59 -24.36
CA ARG A 151 -1.74 16.38 -25.09
C ARG A 151 -1.04 15.41 -24.14
N SER A 152 -1.38 14.12 -24.23
CA SER A 152 -0.67 13.07 -23.49
C SER A 152 0.80 13.05 -23.89
N MET A 153 1.69 13.22 -22.92
CA MET A 153 3.12 13.02 -23.16
C MET A 153 3.39 11.53 -23.40
N PRO A 154 4.26 11.16 -24.36
CA PRO A 154 4.61 9.76 -24.58
C PRO A 154 5.25 9.15 -23.32
N GLU A 155 4.82 7.93 -23.02
CA GLU A 155 5.28 7.09 -21.90
C GLU A 155 6.80 6.87 -22.04
N GLY A 156 7.60 7.71 -21.42
CA GLY A 156 9.06 7.76 -21.62
C GLY A 156 9.71 9.05 -21.11
N MET A 157 8.95 10.12 -20.96
CA MET A 157 9.42 11.39 -20.39
C MET A 157 9.01 11.53 -18.92
N GLY A 158 9.34 10.53 -18.09
CA GLY A 158 9.26 10.64 -16.63
C GLY A 158 10.50 11.35 -16.06
N PRO A 159 10.43 11.98 -14.87
CA PRO A 159 11.62 12.47 -14.20
C PRO A 159 12.65 11.34 -14.06
N PRO A 160 13.97 11.61 -14.19
CA PRO A 160 14.98 10.57 -14.14
C PRO A 160 14.81 9.76 -12.86
N GLN A 161 14.51 8.47 -13.01
CA GLN A 161 14.39 7.57 -11.87
C GLN A 161 15.76 7.52 -11.20
N ASN A 162 15.87 8.09 -10.00
CA ASN A 162 17.11 8.05 -9.23
C ASN A 162 17.40 6.57 -8.89
N PRO A 163 18.45 5.94 -9.44
CA PRO A 163 18.75 4.53 -9.22
C PRO A 163 19.28 4.26 -7.79
N GLY A 164 19.35 5.27 -6.93
CA GLY A 164 19.93 5.21 -5.59
C GLY A 164 19.01 4.75 -4.46
N ARG A 165 17.81 4.23 -4.73
CA ARG A 165 16.91 3.71 -3.66
C ARG A 165 16.70 2.21 -3.79
N ALA A 166 17.81 1.49 -3.78
CA ALA A 166 17.89 0.09 -3.43
C ALA A 166 19.04 -0.05 -2.42
N ALA A 167 18.70 0.02 -1.14
CA ALA A 167 19.52 -0.46 -0.03
C ALA A 167 18.58 -1.22 0.89
#